data_AF-A0A2S8A8K8-F1
#
_entry.id   AF-A0A2S8A8K8-F1
#
_cell.length_a   1.000
_cell.length_b   1.000
_cell.length_c   1.000
_cell.angle_alpha   90.00
_cell.angle_beta   90.00
_cell.angle_gamma   90.00
#
_symmetry.space_group_name_H-M   'P 1'
#
loop_
_entity.id
_entity.type
_entity.pdbx_description
1 polymer ?
#
loop_
_entity_poly.entity_id
_entity_poly.type
_entity_poly.pdbx_seq_one_letter_code
_entity_poly.pdbx_strand_id
1 'polypeptide(L)'
;MKDIHYVCKGAICKCAFGSAPDTLEVKSQQKDYFNDNGEEKLVVTTKELGQTFTNNTFGSCAKMNNKPCKVMLTEWQEPWEKVTLSNGGKAVLETSTATCPIGGSGCVRITYHGQTAAVTAQNLTRGDDDFLVELNPFINIKEIIYPIQDGFLDHIKL
;
A
#
# COMPACT_ATOMS: atom_id res chain seq x y z
N MET A 1 -15.58 -4.24 -13.11
CA MET A 1 -15.52 -3.32 -11.96
C MET A 1 -14.08 -3.26 -11.53
N LYS A 2 -13.55 -2.08 -11.20
CA LYS A 2 -12.18 -1.93 -10.67
C LYS A 2 -12.18 -2.42 -9.23
N ASP A 3 -11.26 -3.30 -8.87
CA ASP A 3 -11.11 -3.75 -7.49
C ASP A 3 -10.57 -2.58 -6.63
N ILE A 4 -11.25 -2.31 -5.51
CA ILE A 4 -10.85 -1.27 -4.55
C ILE A 4 -10.02 -1.93 -3.46
N HIS A 5 -8.79 -1.48 -3.30
CA HIS A 5 -7.85 -2.03 -2.32
C HIS A 5 -7.88 -1.27 -1.00
N TYR A 6 -7.69 -2.00 0.10
CA TYR A 6 -7.36 -1.41 1.40
C TYR A 6 -5.97 -0.78 1.37
N VAL A 7 -5.74 0.20 2.22
CA VAL A 7 -4.44 0.87 2.31
C VAL A 7 -3.67 0.32 3.49
N CYS A 8 -2.41 -0.02 3.25
CA CYS A 8 -1.49 -0.60 4.22
C CYS A 8 -0.30 0.33 4.47
N LYS A 9 0.40 0.10 5.58
CA LYS A 9 1.68 0.74 5.89
C LYS A 9 2.63 0.64 4.68
N GLY A 10 3.30 1.74 4.35
CA GLY A 10 4.13 1.82 3.15
C GLY A 10 3.38 2.31 1.90
N ALA A 11 2.11 2.68 2.04
CA ALA A 11 1.37 3.38 0.99
C ALA A 11 2.06 4.70 0.62
N ILE A 12 2.03 5.07 -0.65
CA ILE A 12 2.58 6.33 -1.13
C ILE A 12 1.43 7.30 -1.35
N CYS A 13 1.56 8.49 -0.76
CA CYS A 13 0.59 9.57 -0.90
C CYS A 13 1.21 10.79 -1.58
N LYS A 14 0.38 11.58 -2.24
CA LYS A 14 0.77 12.84 -2.86
C LYS A 14 -0.28 13.92 -2.58
N CYS A 15 0.18 15.11 -2.17
CA CYS A 15 -0.66 16.30 -2.12
C CYS A 15 -0.79 16.93 -3.51
N ALA A 16 -1.99 17.37 -3.88
CA ALA A 16 -2.26 18.08 -5.14
C ALA A 16 -1.43 19.37 -5.30
N PHE A 17 -0.97 19.95 -4.20
CA PHE A 17 -0.13 21.16 -4.17
C PHE A 17 1.32 20.88 -3.78
N GLY A 18 1.68 19.63 -3.53
CA GLY A 18 3.03 19.20 -3.18
C GLY A 18 3.86 18.86 -4.42
N SER A 19 5.18 19.06 -4.36
CA SER A 19 6.10 18.70 -5.44
C SER A 19 6.58 17.26 -5.39
N ALA A 20 6.48 16.59 -4.23
CA ALA A 20 6.97 15.23 -4.03
C ALA A 20 5.95 14.37 -3.27
N PRO A 21 5.93 13.04 -3.50
CA PRO A 21 5.18 12.11 -2.67
C PRO A 21 5.90 11.83 -1.33
N ASP A 22 5.20 11.22 -0.39
CA ASP A 22 5.76 10.70 0.86
C ASP A 22 5.09 9.37 1.24
N THR A 23 5.75 8.59 2.09
CA THR A 23 5.31 7.26 2.50
C THR A 23 4.52 7.34 3.81
N LEU A 24 3.35 6.73 3.81
CA LEU A 24 2.43 6.70 4.94
C LEU A 24 2.84 5.62 5.95
N GLU A 25 2.98 6.04 7.20
CA GLU A 25 3.21 5.17 8.35
C GLU A 25 1.90 4.86 9.06
N VAL A 26 1.92 3.80 9.88
CA VAL A 26 0.83 3.48 10.80
C VAL A 26 1.36 3.68 12.21
N LYS A 27 0.84 4.69 12.92
CA LYS A 27 1.26 5.05 14.28
C LYS A 27 0.16 4.84 15.32
N SER A 28 -1.09 4.77 14.88
CA SER A 28 -2.24 4.72 15.80
C SER A 28 -2.54 3.31 16.35
N GLN A 29 -1.94 2.26 15.78
CA GLN A 29 -2.25 0.86 16.11
C GLN A 29 -1.10 -0.10 15.78
N GLN A 30 -1.13 -1.32 16.36
CA GLN A 30 -0.15 -2.39 16.12
C GLN A 30 -0.79 -3.80 16.01
N LYS A 31 -2.12 -3.88 15.83
CA LYS A 31 -2.93 -5.11 15.94
C LYS A 31 -3.63 -5.51 14.64
N ASP A 32 -4.06 -4.54 13.84
CA ASP A 32 -4.85 -4.79 12.64
C ASP A 32 -3.90 -4.89 11.44
N TYR A 33 -3.80 -6.08 10.86
CA TYR A 33 -3.00 -6.40 9.68
C TYR A 33 -3.89 -6.91 8.54
N PHE A 34 -3.54 -6.58 7.31
CA PHE A 34 -4.01 -7.29 6.12
C PHE A 34 -2.89 -8.18 5.61
N ASN A 35 -3.24 -9.43 5.28
CA ASN A 35 -2.32 -10.39 4.68
C ASN A 35 -2.50 -10.36 3.17
N ASP A 36 -1.48 -9.91 2.44
CA ASP A 36 -1.37 -10.10 1.00
C ASP A 36 -0.15 -10.97 0.73
N ASN A 37 -0.39 -12.16 0.16
CA ASN A 37 0.61 -13.15 -0.23
C ASN A 37 1.76 -13.42 0.76
N GLY A 38 1.49 -13.37 2.07
CA GLY A 38 2.44 -13.80 3.12
C GLY A 38 3.21 -12.68 3.82
N GLU A 39 3.00 -11.41 3.47
CA GLU A 39 3.49 -10.28 4.27
C GLU A 39 2.36 -9.66 5.11
N GLU A 40 2.50 -9.69 6.43
CA GLU A 40 1.59 -8.99 7.34
C GLU A 40 1.91 -7.49 7.34
N LYS A 41 1.04 -6.67 6.75
CA LYS A 41 1.17 -5.20 6.79
C LYS A 41 0.04 -4.57 7.58
N LEU A 42 0.41 -3.62 8.46
CA LEU A 42 -0.54 -2.87 9.25
C LEU A 42 -1.51 -2.11 8.36
N VAL A 43 -2.80 -2.18 8.68
CA VAL A 43 -3.86 -1.43 8.00
C VAL A 43 -3.79 0.04 8.37
N VAL A 44 -3.90 0.92 7.38
CA VAL A 44 -4.05 2.36 7.58
C VAL A 44 -5.49 2.65 7.99
N THR A 45 -5.65 3.47 9.03
CA THR A 45 -6.96 3.81 9.59
C THR A 45 -7.21 5.31 9.54
N THR A 46 -8.47 5.72 9.68
CA THR A 46 -8.84 7.14 9.81
C THR A 46 -8.25 7.85 11.02
N LYS A 47 -7.58 7.13 11.94
CA LYS A 47 -6.86 7.69 13.09
C LYS A 47 -5.41 8.07 12.75
N GLU A 48 -4.94 7.79 11.54
CA GLU A 48 -3.65 8.27 11.04
C GLU A 48 -3.73 9.76 10.70
N LEU A 49 -3.70 10.59 11.74
CA LEU A 49 -3.77 12.06 11.69
C LEU A 49 -2.44 12.68 12.16
N GLY A 50 -2.28 13.98 11.93
CA GLY A 50 -1.07 14.71 12.29
C GLY A 50 0.12 14.37 11.38
N GLN A 51 1.29 14.15 11.98
CA GLN A 51 2.54 13.82 11.30
C GLN A 51 2.74 12.31 11.26
N THR A 52 2.18 11.66 10.24
CA THR A 52 2.19 10.21 10.08
C THR A 52 2.88 9.75 8.78
N PHE A 53 3.68 10.62 8.16
CA PHE A 53 4.51 10.22 7.02
C PHE A 53 5.96 10.02 7.47
N THR A 54 6.74 9.28 6.67
CA THR A 54 8.16 9.03 6.96
C THR A 54 8.95 10.34 7.00
N ASN A 55 8.81 11.19 5.98
CA ASN A 55 9.53 12.49 5.92
C ASN A 55 8.69 13.67 6.42
N ASN A 56 7.37 13.48 6.58
CA ASN A 56 6.41 14.51 6.97
C ASN A 56 6.43 15.73 6.04
N THR A 57 6.70 15.51 4.75
CA THR A 57 6.76 16.57 3.73
C THR A 57 6.31 16.04 2.36
N PHE A 58 5.53 16.85 1.64
CA PHE A 58 5.28 16.62 0.21
C PHE A 58 6.17 17.52 -0.68
N GLY A 59 7.41 17.78 -0.24
CA GLY A 59 8.34 18.69 -0.91
C GLY A 59 7.96 20.16 -0.72
N SER A 60 7.88 20.94 -1.80
CA SER A 60 7.40 22.33 -1.76
C SER A 60 5.89 22.41 -1.92
N CYS A 61 5.24 23.37 -1.26
CA CYS A 61 3.79 23.57 -1.35
C CYS A 61 3.42 24.79 -2.20
N ALA A 62 2.70 24.60 -3.30
CA ALA A 62 2.24 25.67 -4.18
C ALA A 62 1.29 26.67 -3.47
N LYS A 63 0.47 26.19 -2.52
CA LYS A 63 -0.40 27.03 -1.67
C LYS A 63 0.36 27.88 -0.64
N MET A 64 1.66 27.62 -0.46
CA MET A 64 2.55 28.38 0.42
C MET A 64 3.65 29.10 -0.36
N ASN A 65 3.40 29.49 -1.61
CA ASN A 65 4.40 30.13 -2.48
C ASN A 65 5.69 29.29 -2.60
N ASN A 66 5.53 27.98 -2.81
CA ASN A 66 6.62 26.98 -2.92
C ASN A 66 7.54 26.86 -1.70
N LYS A 67 7.10 27.35 -0.52
CA LYS A 67 7.79 27.07 0.74
C LYS A 67 7.76 25.57 1.07
N PRO A 68 8.72 25.08 1.88
CA PRO A 68 8.73 23.68 2.32
C PRO A 68 7.41 23.27 2.99
N CYS A 69 6.84 22.16 2.53
CA CYS A 69 5.64 21.57 3.08
C CYS A 69 5.95 20.91 4.43
N LYS A 70 5.13 21.19 5.44
CA LYS A 70 5.08 20.42 6.70
C LYS A 70 3.72 19.76 6.77
N VAL A 71 3.68 18.45 6.55
CA VAL A 71 2.41 17.72 6.45
C VAL A 71 1.79 17.58 7.84
N MET A 72 0.51 17.90 7.92
CA MET A 72 -0.33 17.68 9.10
C MET A 72 -1.72 17.30 8.62
N LEU A 73 -2.06 16.01 8.71
CA LEU A 73 -3.38 15.53 8.33
C LEU A 73 -4.41 15.86 9.41
N THR A 74 -5.57 16.33 9.00
CA THR A 74 -6.68 16.66 9.92
C THR A 74 -7.84 15.69 9.81
N GLU A 75 -8.00 15.04 8.66
CA GLU A 75 -9.13 14.16 8.39
C GLU A 75 -8.84 13.21 7.22
N TRP A 76 -9.46 12.03 7.26
CA TRP A 76 -9.61 11.10 6.14
C TRP A 76 -11.08 11.07 5.67
N GLN A 77 -11.28 11.07 4.35
CA GLN A 77 -12.58 11.12 3.69
C GLN A 77 -12.81 9.85 2.89
N GLU A 78 -14.08 9.46 2.79
CA GLU A 78 -14.51 8.23 2.11
C GLU A 78 -13.78 6.96 2.61
N PRO A 79 -13.66 6.73 3.93
CA PRO A 79 -13.12 5.47 4.44
C PRO A 79 -14.14 4.34 4.26
N TRP A 80 -13.74 3.11 4.58
CA TRP A 80 -14.66 1.98 4.61
C TRP A 80 -15.62 2.08 5.80
N GLU A 81 -16.88 2.41 5.51
CA GLU A 81 -17.90 2.73 6.51
C GLU A 81 -18.46 1.52 7.28
N LYS A 82 -18.31 0.30 6.74
CA LYS A 82 -19.03 -0.87 7.28
C LYS A 82 -18.40 -1.46 8.54
N VAL A 83 -17.13 -1.18 8.83
CA VAL A 83 -16.37 -1.84 9.91
C VAL A 83 -15.53 -0.82 10.67
N THR A 84 -15.54 -0.94 12.00
CA THR A 84 -14.67 -0.20 12.91
C THR A 84 -13.53 -1.12 13.37
N LEU A 85 -12.30 -0.62 13.30
CA LEU A 85 -11.08 -1.33 13.68
C LEU A 85 -10.78 -1.19 15.17
N SER A 86 -9.76 -1.91 15.66
CA SER A 86 -9.47 -2.03 17.10
C SER A 86 -9.14 -0.70 17.79
N ASN A 87 -8.65 0.29 17.04
CA ASN A 87 -8.35 1.64 17.51
C ASN A 87 -9.55 2.62 17.41
N GLY A 88 -10.74 2.14 17.07
CA GLY A 88 -11.94 2.96 16.87
C GLY A 88 -11.92 3.78 15.57
N GLY A 89 -10.95 3.54 14.68
CA GLY A 89 -10.88 4.08 13.33
C GLY A 89 -11.61 3.21 12.31
N LYS A 90 -11.71 3.72 11.09
CA LYS A 90 -12.20 2.98 9.91
C LYS A 90 -11.04 2.68 8.98
N ALA A 91 -11.12 1.61 8.20
CA ALA A 91 -10.09 1.28 7.22
C ALA A 91 -10.07 2.32 6.08
N VAL A 92 -8.88 2.75 5.68
CA VAL A 92 -8.70 3.65 4.53
C VAL A 92 -8.64 2.82 3.25
N LEU A 93 -9.28 3.32 2.19
CA LEU A 93 -9.33 2.69 0.86
C LEU A 93 -8.45 3.47 -0.13
N GLU A 94 -8.06 2.85 -1.25
CA GLU A 94 -7.28 3.54 -2.29
C GLU A 94 -7.97 4.78 -2.87
N THR A 95 -9.30 4.84 -2.78
CA THR A 95 -10.12 5.98 -3.23
C THR A 95 -10.21 7.08 -2.18
N SER A 96 -9.93 6.78 -0.91
CA SER A 96 -10.00 7.74 0.19
C SER A 96 -9.04 8.90 -0.05
N THR A 97 -9.40 10.08 0.46
CA THR A 97 -8.54 11.27 0.41
C THR A 97 -8.32 11.82 1.80
N ALA A 98 -7.19 12.50 2.02
CA ALA A 98 -6.88 13.15 3.28
C ALA A 98 -6.78 14.67 3.13
N THR A 99 -7.06 15.35 4.24
CA THR A 99 -7.12 16.81 4.34
C THR A 99 -5.90 17.32 5.10
N CYS A 100 -5.31 18.41 4.61
CA CYS A 100 -4.35 19.20 5.39
C CYS A 100 -4.84 20.66 5.49
N PRO A 101 -4.47 21.42 6.53
CA PRO A 101 -5.04 22.74 6.79
C PRO A 101 -4.68 23.78 5.71
N ILE A 102 -3.64 23.52 4.92
CA ILE A 102 -3.14 24.42 3.88
C ILE A 102 -3.76 24.12 2.50
N GLY A 103 -3.86 22.83 2.15
CA GLY A 103 -4.40 22.38 0.87
C GLY A 103 -5.92 22.29 0.85
N GLY A 104 -6.54 22.17 2.02
CA GLY A 104 -7.98 22.02 2.17
C GLY A 104 -8.46 20.58 2.02
N SER A 105 -9.78 20.44 1.96
CA SER A 105 -10.49 19.16 1.94
C SER A 105 -9.98 18.24 0.82
N GLY A 106 -9.59 17.01 1.16
CA GLY A 106 -9.25 15.96 0.19
C GLY A 106 -8.01 16.24 -0.68
N CYS A 107 -7.13 17.16 -0.29
CA CYS A 107 -5.98 17.55 -1.12
C CYS A 107 -4.89 16.46 -1.24
N VAL A 108 -4.85 15.48 -0.33
CA VAL A 108 -3.88 14.38 -0.33
C VAL A 108 -4.54 13.12 -0.86
N ARG A 109 -3.93 12.50 -1.88
CA ARG A 109 -4.42 11.27 -2.53
C ARG A 109 -3.41 10.15 -2.35
N ILE A 110 -3.93 8.93 -2.29
CA ILE A 110 -3.12 7.71 -2.30
C ILE A 110 -2.79 7.39 -3.77
N THR A 111 -1.50 7.22 -4.07
CA THR A 111 -1.00 6.84 -5.40
C THR A 111 -0.55 5.39 -5.46
N TYR A 112 -0.24 4.81 -4.30
CA TYR A 112 0.04 3.37 -4.15
C TYR A 112 -0.50 2.92 -2.80
N HIS A 113 -1.27 1.84 -2.77
CA HIS A 113 -1.99 1.38 -1.57
C HIS A 113 -1.10 0.64 -0.55
N GLY A 114 0.18 0.41 -0.85
CA GLY A 114 1.13 -0.19 0.11
C GLY A 114 1.13 -1.72 0.17
N GLN A 115 0.20 -2.38 -0.54
CA GLN A 115 0.20 -3.84 -0.68
C GLN A 115 1.06 -4.22 -1.88
N THR A 116 1.90 -5.24 -1.71
CA THR A 116 2.76 -5.76 -2.77
C THR A 116 2.38 -7.22 -2.95
N ALA A 117 2.04 -7.63 -4.17
CA ALA A 117 1.85 -9.05 -4.44
C ALA A 117 3.22 -9.75 -4.35
N ALA A 118 3.42 -10.58 -3.34
CA ALA A 118 4.50 -11.55 -3.41
C ALA A 118 4.13 -12.57 -4.51
N VAL A 119 5.00 -12.74 -5.50
CA VAL A 119 4.87 -13.85 -6.46
C VAL A 119 5.26 -15.10 -5.69
N THR A 120 4.27 -15.82 -5.18
CA THR A 120 4.50 -17.13 -4.58
C THR A 120 4.67 -18.15 -5.70
N ALA A 121 5.36 -19.25 -5.43
CA ALA A 121 5.51 -20.34 -6.40
C ALA A 121 4.17 -20.89 -6.92
N GLN A 122 3.12 -20.81 -6.11
CA GLN A 122 1.75 -21.17 -6.46
C GLN A 122 1.09 -20.19 -7.44
N ASN A 123 1.54 -18.94 -7.50
CA ASN A 123 1.10 -17.96 -8.50
C ASN A 123 1.78 -18.21 -9.86
N LEU A 124 3.02 -18.72 -9.86
CA LEU A 124 3.73 -19.11 -11.09
C LEU A 124 3.16 -20.39 -11.72
N THR A 125 2.73 -21.37 -10.92
CA THR A 125 2.12 -22.61 -11.43
C THR A 125 0.69 -22.45 -11.97
N ARG A 126 0.10 -21.25 -11.85
CA ARG A 126 -1.24 -20.91 -12.35
C ARG A 126 -1.26 -20.00 -13.58
N GLY A 127 -0.12 -19.45 -13.97
CA GLY A 127 0.00 -18.73 -15.25
C GLY A 127 0.18 -19.74 -16.38
N ASP A 128 -0.44 -19.49 -17.54
CA ASP A 128 -0.09 -20.26 -18.75
C ASP A 128 1.40 -20.06 -19.02
N ASP A 129 2.16 -21.17 -19.00
CA ASP A 129 3.62 -21.18 -19.18
C ASP A 129 4.05 -20.40 -20.43
N ASP A 130 3.21 -20.40 -21.47
CA ASP A 130 3.45 -19.71 -22.75
C ASP A 130 3.45 -18.18 -22.62
N PHE A 131 2.61 -17.59 -21.77
CA PHE A 131 2.52 -16.14 -21.60
C PHE A 131 3.75 -15.57 -20.88
N LEU A 132 4.29 -16.31 -19.91
CA LEU A 132 5.44 -15.86 -19.15
C LEU A 132 6.74 -15.91 -19.98
N VAL A 133 6.85 -16.84 -20.94
CA VAL A 133 7.96 -16.93 -21.90
C VAL A 133 7.94 -15.75 -22.88
N GLU A 134 6.76 -15.27 -23.28
CA GLU A 134 6.62 -14.13 -24.19
C GLU A 134 7.04 -12.80 -23.55
N LEU A 135 6.76 -12.61 -22.26
CA LEU A 135 7.13 -11.39 -21.53
C LEU A 135 8.63 -11.29 -21.26
N ASN A 136 9.33 -12.42 -21.14
CA ASN A 136 10.76 -12.42 -20.85
C ASN A 136 11.48 -13.64 -21.48
N PRO A 137 11.73 -13.61 -22.81
CA PRO A 137 12.24 -14.75 -23.56
C PRO A 137 13.67 -15.20 -23.16
N PHE A 138 14.35 -14.42 -22.31
CA PHE A 138 15.67 -14.76 -21.77
C PHE A 138 15.62 -15.52 -20.43
N ILE A 139 14.44 -15.69 -19.84
CA ILE A 139 14.26 -16.41 -18.58
C ILE A 139 13.75 -17.82 -18.89
N ASN A 140 14.51 -18.84 -18.51
CA ASN A 140 14.04 -20.22 -18.54
C ASN A 140 13.19 -20.54 -17.29
N ILE A 141 11.96 -20.04 -17.29
CA ILE A 141 10.75 -20.82 -16.95
C ILE A 141 10.94 -22.01 -16.01
N LYS A 142 11.30 -23.09 -16.69
CA LYS A 142 11.45 -24.45 -16.17
C LYS A 142 12.53 -24.52 -15.09
N GLU A 143 13.64 -23.82 -15.24
CA GLU A 143 14.73 -23.81 -14.24
C GLU A 143 14.34 -23.13 -12.93
N ILE A 144 13.31 -22.28 -12.91
CA ILE A 144 12.81 -21.60 -11.71
C ILE A 144 11.73 -22.44 -11.02
N ILE A 145 10.83 -23.05 -11.79
CA ILE A 145 9.66 -23.78 -11.26
C ILE A 145 10.04 -25.16 -10.68
N TYR A 146 10.91 -25.91 -11.36
CA TYR A 146 11.28 -27.27 -10.94
C TYR A 146 11.96 -27.35 -9.54
N PRO A 147 12.94 -26.50 -9.17
CA PRO A 147 13.55 -26.59 -7.84
C PRO A 147 12.59 -26.26 -6.69
N ILE A 148 11.46 -25.59 -6.95
CA ILE A 148 10.43 -25.31 -5.94
C ILE A 148 9.55 -26.55 -5.69
N GLN A 149 9.35 -27.37 -6.71
CA GLN A 149 8.52 -28.57 -6.64
C GLN A 149 9.24 -29.73 -5.93
N ASP A 150 10.56 -29.84 -6.12
CA ASP A 150 11.39 -30.85 -5.45
C ASP A 150 11.63 -30.54 -3.96
N GLY A 151 11.76 -29.26 -3.58
CA GLY A 151 11.92 -28.86 -2.17
C GLY A 151 10.70 -29.14 -1.28
N PHE A 152 9.50 -29.28 -1.86
CA PHE A 152 8.28 -29.65 -1.14
C PHE A 152 8.22 -31.16 -0.84
N LEU A 153 8.82 -32.00 -1.69
CA LEU A 153 8.81 -33.47 -1.53
C LEU A 153 9.84 -33.96 -0.51
N ASP A 154 10.93 -33.23 -0.28
CA ASP A 154 11.94 -33.62 0.73
C ASP A 154 11.50 -33.39 2.18
N HIS A 155 10.45 -32.59 2.42
CA HIS A 155 9.86 -32.39 3.75
C HIS A 155 8.63 -33.27 4.05
N ILE A 156 8.18 -34.07 3.07
CA ILE A 156 7.15 -35.10 3.25
C ILE A 156 7.79 -36.47 2.98
N LYS A 157 8.82 -36.81 3.74
CA LYS A 157 9.23 -38.20 3.93
C LYS A 157 8.57 -38.70 5.22
N LEU A 158 7.40 -39.34 5.07
CA LEU A 158 6.92 -40.36 6.00
C LEU A 158 7.69 -41.66 5.74
#